data_AF-A0A940R738-F1
#
_entry.id   AF-A0A940R738-F1
#
_cell.length_a   1.000
_cell.length_b   1.000
_cell.length_c   1.000
_cell.angle_alpha   90.00
_cell.angle_beta   90.00
_cell.angle_gamma   90.00
#
_symmetry.space_group_name_H-M   'P 1'
#
loop_
_entity.id
_entity.type
_entity.pdbx_description
1 polymer ?
#
loop_
_entity_poly.entity_id
_entity_poly.type
_entity_poly.pdbx_seq_one_letter_code
_entity_poly.pdbx_strand_id
1 'polypeptide(L)'
;MKKHLSILFVLVSLIPAISLAWTSRGNGGNVVVCGDKISGFYDRIELELRYSGLVDKTDIREFPHFKYSVYPQQVAFDYLQRLKSINESLYQELVGYVATFYVQAVFVNGYFPKSIDDSGVAVVPEANCTLEQVIVQKRVFMPTNTLYTISVKYWDSLSLTDQAAAILHEVIYRAVLTRYPEAGSSEGVRVLNSLILSNHLKNIDPTRVNSFIEALLQGQDTPSIDY
;
A
#
# COMPACT_ATOMS: atom_id res chain seq x y z
N MET A 1 -39.46 64.77 5.10
CA MET A 1 -38.81 64.27 3.86
C MET A 1 -37.68 63.31 4.24
N LYS A 2 -37.60 62.17 3.54
CA LYS A 2 -36.52 61.16 3.49
C LYS A 2 -36.17 60.41 4.78
N LYS A 3 -36.75 59.22 4.96
CA LYS A 3 -36.18 58.15 5.80
C LYS A 3 -35.13 57.42 4.96
N HIS A 4 -33.86 57.49 5.37
CA HIS A 4 -32.78 56.70 4.77
C HIS A 4 -32.89 55.25 5.25
N LEU A 5 -33.22 54.35 4.35
CA LEU A 5 -33.19 52.91 4.57
C LEU A 5 -31.75 52.43 4.30
N SER A 6 -30.95 52.29 5.35
CA SER A 6 -29.63 51.69 5.26
C SER A 6 -29.77 50.17 5.11
N ILE A 7 -29.64 49.68 3.87
CA ILE A 7 -29.57 48.25 3.58
C ILE A 7 -28.15 47.79 3.95
N LEU A 8 -28.04 47.11 5.09
CA LEU A 8 -26.83 46.43 5.51
C LEU A 8 -26.64 45.19 4.61
N PHE A 9 -25.78 45.32 3.60
CA PHE A 9 -25.37 44.20 2.75
C PHE A 9 -24.43 43.31 3.58
N VAL A 10 -24.97 42.30 4.25
CA VAL A 10 -24.17 41.25 4.89
C VAL A 10 -23.58 40.39 3.77
N LEU A 11 -22.34 40.69 3.40
CA LEU A 11 -21.53 39.88 2.51
C LEU A 11 -21.21 38.57 3.25
N VAL A 12 -22.10 37.58 3.13
CA VAL A 12 -21.82 36.20 3.57
C VAL A 12 -20.72 35.67 2.65
N SER A 13 -19.48 35.80 3.08
CA SER A 13 -18.35 35.11 2.49
C SER A 13 -18.62 33.61 2.61
N LEU A 14 -19.08 33.02 1.51
CA LEU A 14 -19.00 31.58 1.25
C LEU A 14 -17.51 31.22 1.32
N ILE A 15 -17.03 30.90 2.53
CA ILE A 15 -15.79 30.17 2.67
C ILE A 15 -16.14 28.78 2.12
N PRO A 16 -15.64 28.37 0.94
CA PRO A 16 -15.77 26.98 0.55
C PRO A 16 -15.14 26.19 1.69
N ALA A 17 -15.94 25.39 2.39
CA ALA A 17 -15.40 24.37 3.25
C ALA A 17 -14.45 23.58 2.35
N ILE A 18 -13.15 23.72 2.58
CA ILE A 18 -12.15 22.91 1.93
C ILE A 18 -12.44 21.50 2.45
N SER A 19 -13.29 20.80 1.70
CA SER A 19 -13.47 19.37 1.85
C SER A 19 -12.13 18.78 1.44
N LEU A 20 -11.21 18.69 2.40
CA LEU A 20 -10.10 17.75 2.37
C LEU A 20 -10.70 16.35 2.55
N ALA A 21 -11.69 16.01 1.72
CA ALA A 21 -12.14 14.66 1.53
C ALA A 21 -10.94 13.92 0.97
N TRP A 22 -10.46 12.91 1.70
CA TRP A 22 -9.84 11.67 1.25
C TRP A 22 -9.56 11.53 -0.27
N THR A 23 -8.77 12.44 -0.84
CA THR A 23 -8.53 12.57 -2.29
C THR A 23 -7.18 11.94 -2.68
N SER A 24 -6.53 11.25 -1.75
CA SER A 24 -5.25 10.61 -1.96
C SER A 24 -5.40 9.35 -2.81
N ARG A 25 -5.23 9.47 -4.12
CA ARG A 25 -5.16 8.34 -5.06
C ARG A 25 -4.07 7.33 -4.65
N GLY A 26 -4.30 6.04 -4.91
CA GLY A 26 -3.31 4.97 -4.70
C GLY A 26 -2.92 4.69 -3.24
N ASN A 27 -3.71 5.13 -2.26
CA ASN A 27 -3.34 5.06 -0.84
C ASN A 27 -3.88 3.86 -0.07
N GLY A 28 -4.10 2.73 -0.75
CA GLY A 28 -4.55 1.55 -0.03
C GLY A 28 -4.36 0.25 -0.78
N GLY A 29 -4.00 -0.76 0.00
CA GLY A 29 -4.01 -2.15 -0.42
C GLY A 29 -5.43 -2.72 -0.57
N ASN A 30 -5.57 -3.57 -1.59
CA ASN A 30 -6.82 -4.24 -1.95
C ASN A 30 -6.72 -5.76 -1.73
N VAL A 31 -7.86 -6.39 -1.50
CA VAL A 31 -8.04 -7.83 -1.63
C VAL A 31 -8.79 -8.14 -2.91
N VAL A 32 -8.54 -9.32 -3.47
CA VAL A 32 -9.34 -9.85 -4.57
C VAL A 32 -10.50 -10.64 -3.97
N VAL A 33 -11.72 -10.31 -4.38
CA VAL A 33 -12.95 -11.00 -3.97
C VAL A 33 -13.62 -11.60 -5.19
N CYS A 34 -13.78 -12.91 -5.25
CA CYS A 34 -14.42 -13.61 -6.38
C CYS A 34 -15.72 -14.25 -5.89
N GLY A 35 -16.87 -13.70 -6.31
CA GLY A 35 -18.15 -14.02 -5.68
C GLY A 35 -18.13 -13.66 -4.19
N ASP A 36 -18.39 -14.63 -3.31
CA ASP A 36 -18.37 -14.45 -1.86
C ASP A 36 -17.04 -14.83 -1.19
N LYS A 37 -16.02 -15.19 -1.98
CA LYS A 37 -14.73 -15.68 -1.47
C LYS A 37 -13.65 -14.61 -1.59
N ILE A 38 -12.91 -14.40 -0.50
CA ILE A 38 -11.67 -13.60 -0.50
C ILE A 38 -10.53 -14.50 -1.00
N SER A 39 -9.93 -14.12 -2.12
CA SER A 39 -8.86 -14.89 -2.78
C SER A 39 -7.48 -14.59 -2.22
N GLY A 40 -7.25 -13.38 -1.69
CA GLY A 40 -5.96 -12.97 -1.12
C GLY A 40 -5.70 -11.48 -1.31
N PHE A 41 -4.52 -11.03 -0.89
CA PHE A 41 -4.07 -9.66 -1.10
C PHE A 41 -3.67 -9.43 -2.56
N TYR A 42 -4.06 -8.28 -3.13
CA TYR A 42 -3.98 -8.02 -4.56
C TYR A 42 -2.55 -8.09 -5.09
N ASP A 43 -1.56 -7.47 -4.44
CA ASP A 43 -0.17 -7.47 -4.93
C ASP A 43 0.37 -8.90 -5.17
N ARG A 44 0.01 -9.84 -4.28
CA ARG A 44 0.41 -11.25 -4.44
C ARG A 44 -0.28 -11.94 -5.60
N ILE A 45 -1.54 -11.60 -5.87
CA ILE A 45 -2.29 -12.18 -6.98
C ILE A 45 -1.85 -11.54 -8.30
N GLU A 46 -1.67 -10.23 -8.33
CA GLU A 46 -1.16 -9.49 -9.48
C GLU A 46 0.20 -10.03 -9.91
N LEU A 47 1.04 -10.44 -8.95
CA LEU A 47 2.31 -11.10 -9.23
C LEU A 47 2.16 -12.37 -10.07
N GLU A 48 1.16 -13.21 -9.78
CA GLU A 48 0.89 -14.41 -10.58
C GLU A 48 0.32 -14.08 -11.97
N LEU A 49 -0.49 -13.01 -12.07
CA LEU A 49 -1.22 -12.67 -13.28
C LEU A 49 -0.41 -11.86 -14.29
N ARG A 50 0.40 -10.90 -13.83
CA ARG A 50 1.15 -9.99 -14.70
C ARG A 50 2.57 -10.43 -14.94
N TYR A 51 3.18 -11.06 -13.96
CA TYR A 51 4.59 -11.40 -14.01
C TYR A 51 4.79 -12.92 -14.03
N SER A 52 3.90 -13.62 -14.74
CA SER A 52 3.94 -15.07 -14.95
C SER A 52 5.31 -15.48 -15.53
N GLY A 53 6.18 -16.01 -14.67
CA GLY A 53 7.60 -16.26 -14.97
C GLY A 53 8.53 -15.91 -13.79
N LEU A 54 8.10 -15.00 -12.91
CA LEU A 54 8.87 -14.56 -11.73
C LEU A 54 8.66 -15.40 -10.47
N VAL A 55 7.69 -16.31 -10.45
CA VAL A 55 7.28 -16.98 -9.21
C VAL A 55 7.02 -18.46 -9.45
N ASP A 56 7.89 -19.30 -8.90
CA ASP A 56 7.45 -20.62 -8.48
C ASP A 56 6.54 -20.43 -7.25
N LYS A 57 5.33 -21.00 -7.25
CA LYS A 57 4.40 -20.89 -6.12
C LYS A 57 4.99 -21.43 -4.81
N THR A 58 6.06 -22.22 -4.90
CA THR A 58 6.83 -22.70 -3.75
C THR A 58 7.77 -21.64 -3.16
N ASP A 59 8.15 -20.61 -3.93
CA ASP A 59 9.16 -19.59 -3.56
C ASP A 59 8.69 -18.56 -2.55
N ILE A 60 7.40 -18.20 -2.55
CA ILE A 60 6.85 -17.22 -1.61
C ILE A 60 6.99 -17.73 -0.15
N ARG A 61 7.14 -19.04 0.04
CA ARG A 61 7.18 -19.72 1.36
C ARG A 61 8.59 -20.03 1.87
N GLU A 62 9.65 -19.59 1.20
CA GLU A 62 11.02 -20.06 1.44
C GLU A 62 11.73 -19.56 2.71
N PHE A 63 11.05 -18.90 3.67
CA PHE A 63 11.70 -18.66 4.96
C PHE A 63 11.43 -19.82 5.92
N PRO A 64 12.47 -20.54 6.39
CA PRO A 64 12.31 -21.62 7.36
C PRO A 64 11.68 -21.14 8.68
N HIS A 65 11.76 -19.85 8.98
CA HIS A 65 11.16 -19.22 10.16
C HIS A 65 9.64 -19.03 10.06
N PHE A 66 9.03 -19.03 8.87
CA PHE A 66 7.57 -18.88 8.72
C PHE A 66 6.77 -19.99 9.40
N LYS A 67 7.36 -21.18 9.54
CA LYS A 67 6.72 -22.31 10.21
C LYS A 67 6.39 -22.02 11.69
N TYR A 68 7.08 -21.04 12.30
CA TYR A 68 6.92 -20.67 13.71
C TYR A 68 6.43 -19.23 13.91
N SER A 69 6.33 -18.44 12.85
CA SER A 69 5.85 -17.05 12.93
C SER A 69 4.34 -17.02 13.16
N VAL A 70 3.93 -16.36 14.25
CA VAL A 70 2.51 -16.24 14.66
C VAL A 70 1.90 -14.89 14.25
N TYR A 71 2.74 -13.90 13.92
CA TYR A 71 2.33 -12.52 13.66
C TYR A 71 2.74 -12.04 12.27
N PRO A 72 1.87 -11.33 11.53
CA PRO A 72 2.17 -10.80 10.19
C PRO A 72 3.38 -9.88 10.13
N GLN A 73 3.65 -9.10 11.19
CA GLN A 73 4.82 -8.23 11.25
C GLN A 73 6.13 -9.00 11.24
N GLN A 74 6.19 -10.16 11.90
CA GLN A 74 7.38 -11.00 11.87
C GLN A 74 7.63 -11.52 10.45
N VAL A 75 6.56 -11.95 9.78
CA VAL A 75 6.62 -12.38 8.38
C VAL A 75 7.10 -11.23 7.48
N ALA A 76 6.61 -10.01 7.70
CA ALA A 76 7.08 -8.82 6.98
C ALA A 76 8.56 -8.51 7.25
N PHE A 77 9.03 -8.61 8.50
CA PHE A 77 10.45 -8.44 8.84
C PHE A 77 11.35 -9.45 8.14
N ASP A 78 10.92 -10.71 8.07
CA ASP A 78 11.67 -11.77 7.41
C ASP A 78 11.84 -11.45 5.91
N TYR A 79 10.76 -11.01 5.24
CA TYR A 79 10.83 -10.56 3.86
C TYR A 79 11.75 -9.35 3.67
N LEU A 80 11.69 -8.35 4.56
CA LEU A 80 12.55 -7.16 4.47
C LEU A 80 14.05 -7.48 4.53
N GLN A 81 14.47 -8.57 5.16
CA GLN A 81 15.89 -8.98 5.17
C GLN A 81 16.49 -9.06 3.76
N ARG A 82 15.66 -9.34 2.74
CA ARG A 82 16.08 -9.42 1.34
C ARG A 82 16.57 -8.08 0.77
N LEU A 83 16.09 -6.96 1.32
CA LEU A 83 16.55 -5.63 0.92
C LEU A 83 17.84 -5.20 1.59
N LYS A 84 18.24 -5.85 2.69
CA LYS A 84 19.34 -5.40 3.55
C LYS A 84 20.64 -5.18 2.77
N SER A 85 21.03 -6.15 1.95
CA SER A 85 22.25 -6.06 1.12
C SER A 85 22.09 -5.22 -0.14
N ILE A 86 20.87 -4.82 -0.49
CA ILE A 86 20.56 -4.07 -1.72
C ILE A 86 20.48 -2.58 -1.40
N ASN A 87 19.69 -2.21 -0.39
CA ASN A 87 19.50 -0.85 0.08
C ASN A 87 19.30 -0.87 1.61
N GLU A 88 20.41 -0.84 2.35
CA GLU A 88 20.42 -0.88 3.83
C GLU A 88 19.63 0.31 4.43
N SER A 89 19.71 1.49 3.81
CA SER A 89 19.01 2.69 4.29
C SER A 89 17.50 2.50 4.26
N LEU A 90 16.95 2.06 3.12
CA LEU A 90 15.52 1.77 3.00
C LEU A 90 15.12 0.61 3.91
N TYR A 91 15.92 -0.46 3.99
CA TYR A 91 15.67 -1.58 4.89
C TYR A 91 15.46 -1.13 6.34
N GLN A 92 16.37 -0.31 6.89
CA GLN A 92 16.27 0.18 8.27
C GLN A 92 15.03 1.06 8.48
N GLU A 93 14.69 1.90 7.50
CA GLU A 93 13.49 2.72 7.55
C GLU A 93 12.21 1.87 7.58
N LEU A 94 12.11 0.90 6.66
CA LEU A 94 10.94 0.01 6.57
C LEU A 94 10.79 -0.86 7.82
N VAL A 95 11.89 -1.34 8.40
CA VAL A 95 11.88 -2.05 9.70
C VAL A 95 11.26 -1.16 10.79
N GLY A 96 11.63 0.12 10.86
CA GLY A 96 11.02 1.07 11.79
C GLY A 96 9.52 1.25 11.58
N TYR A 97 9.07 1.31 10.32
CA TYR A 97 7.64 1.41 10.00
C TYR A 97 6.86 0.14 10.32
N VAL A 98 7.40 -1.06 10.05
CA VAL A 98 6.77 -2.33 10.42
C VAL A 98 6.63 -2.46 11.94
N ALA A 99 7.66 -2.07 12.69
CA ALA A 99 7.66 -2.12 14.16
C ALA A 99 6.55 -1.26 14.78
N THR A 100 6.19 -0.16 14.14
CA THR A 100 5.15 0.78 14.61
C THR A 100 3.80 0.58 13.93
N PHE A 101 3.67 -0.34 12.98
CA PHE A 101 2.49 -0.51 12.14
C PHE A 101 1.19 -0.66 12.93
N TYR A 102 1.09 -1.63 13.84
CA TYR A 102 -0.15 -1.85 14.60
C TYR A 102 -0.46 -0.75 15.61
N VAL A 103 0.56 -0.08 16.17
CA VAL A 103 0.35 1.09 17.03
C VAL A 103 -0.29 2.22 16.24
N GLN A 104 0.00 2.28 14.94
CA GLN A 104 -0.52 3.28 14.02
C GLN A 104 -1.74 2.81 13.23
N ALA A 105 -2.23 1.60 13.48
CA ALA A 105 -3.38 1.03 12.79
C ALA A 105 -4.64 1.09 13.66
N VAL A 106 -5.77 1.38 13.01
CA VAL A 106 -7.10 1.24 13.61
C VAL A 106 -7.90 0.24 12.79
N PHE A 107 -8.41 -0.78 13.47
CA PHE A 107 -9.26 -1.82 12.91
C PHE A 107 -10.73 -1.42 13.03
N VAL A 108 -11.47 -1.52 11.93
CA VAL A 108 -12.88 -1.15 11.89
C VAL A 108 -13.74 -2.31 11.40
N ASN A 109 -14.85 -2.55 12.10
CA ASN A 109 -15.88 -3.55 11.73
C ASN A 109 -17.01 -2.96 10.87
N GLY A 110 -16.95 -1.65 10.57
CA GLY A 110 -18.02 -0.88 9.92
C GLY A 110 -17.66 -0.38 8.52
N TYR A 111 -18.28 0.74 8.13
CA TYR A 111 -18.06 1.37 6.83
C TYR A 111 -16.58 1.70 6.62
N PHE A 112 -15.99 1.03 5.64
CA PHE A 112 -14.68 1.33 5.11
C PHE A 112 -14.89 2.11 3.81
N PRO A 113 -14.26 3.29 3.63
CA PRO A 113 -14.44 4.08 2.41
C PRO A 113 -14.23 3.18 1.18
N LYS A 114 -15.19 3.21 0.25
CA LYS A 114 -15.06 2.47 -1.01
C LYS A 114 -13.81 2.91 -1.75
N SER A 115 -13.22 1.92 -2.44
CA SER A 115 -12.01 1.99 -3.28
C SER A 115 -11.65 3.42 -3.69
N ILE A 116 -10.53 3.88 -3.17
CA ILE A 116 -9.89 5.08 -3.70
C ILE A 116 -9.18 4.67 -4.99
N ASP A 117 -9.61 5.26 -6.12
CA ASP A 117 -9.03 4.98 -7.44
C ASP A 117 -7.50 5.09 -7.38
N ASP A 118 -6.82 3.95 -7.51
CA ASP A 118 -5.46 3.91 -7.99
C ASP A 118 -5.51 4.10 -9.50
N SER A 119 -4.80 5.10 -10.01
CA SER A 119 -4.81 5.42 -11.44
C SER A 119 -4.10 4.38 -12.33
N GLY A 120 -3.51 3.34 -11.72
CA GLY A 120 -2.90 2.23 -12.44
C GLY A 120 -3.91 1.29 -13.11
N VAL A 121 -3.42 0.51 -14.08
CA VAL A 121 -4.18 -0.63 -14.60
C VAL A 121 -4.31 -1.66 -13.48
N ALA A 122 -5.43 -2.38 -13.39
CA ALA A 122 -5.61 -3.53 -12.51
C ALA A 122 -5.99 -4.78 -13.32
N VAL A 123 -5.49 -5.95 -12.93
CA VAL A 123 -5.78 -7.24 -13.58
C VAL A 123 -6.29 -8.22 -12.53
N VAL A 124 -7.51 -8.72 -12.68
CA VAL A 124 -8.11 -9.70 -11.78
C VAL A 124 -8.19 -11.09 -12.44
N PRO A 125 -8.21 -12.20 -11.66
CA PRO A 125 -8.15 -13.55 -12.23
C PRO A 125 -9.33 -13.94 -13.12
N GLU A 126 -10.53 -13.51 -12.74
CA GLU A 126 -11.78 -13.91 -13.38
C GLU A 126 -12.74 -12.72 -13.47
N ALA A 127 -13.70 -12.77 -14.40
CA ALA A 127 -14.64 -11.68 -14.65
C ALA A 127 -15.59 -11.38 -13.47
N ASN A 128 -15.80 -12.34 -12.57
CA ASN A 128 -16.62 -12.20 -11.36
C ASN A 128 -15.79 -11.76 -10.13
N CYS A 129 -14.50 -11.44 -10.31
CA CYS A 129 -13.66 -10.94 -9.24
C CYS A 129 -13.68 -9.40 -9.19
N THR A 130 -13.70 -8.85 -7.99
CA THR A 130 -13.58 -7.41 -7.72
C THR A 130 -12.40 -7.13 -6.80
N LEU A 131 -11.92 -5.89 -6.82
CA LEU A 131 -10.98 -5.38 -5.83
C LEU A 131 -11.73 -4.67 -4.72
N GLU A 132 -11.50 -5.10 -3.50
CA GLU A 132 -12.10 -4.52 -2.31
C GLU A 132 -10.99 -3.99 -1.39
N GLN A 133 -11.14 -2.75 -0.92
CA GLN A 133 -10.09 -2.13 -0.13
C GLN A 133 -10.04 -2.73 1.28
N VAL A 134 -8.87 -3.22 1.69
CA VAL A 134 -8.65 -3.81 3.04
C VAL A 134 -7.94 -2.84 3.96
N ILE A 135 -7.07 -1.99 3.42
CA ILE A 135 -6.27 -1.05 4.18
C ILE A 135 -6.22 0.30 3.46
N VAL A 136 -6.25 1.38 4.23
CA VAL A 136 -6.09 2.75 3.75
C VAL A 136 -5.03 3.42 4.59
N GLN A 137 -4.01 3.98 3.94
CA GLN A 137 -3.06 4.89 4.55
C GLN A 137 -3.52 6.33 4.39
N LYS A 138 -3.54 7.05 5.51
CA LYS A 138 -3.81 8.49 5.54
C LYS A 138 -2.53 9.25 5.15
N ARG A 139 -2.68 10.34 4.40
CA ARG A 139 -1.57 11.29 4.20
C ARG A 139 -1.35 12.06 5.51
N VAL A 140 -0.12 12.05 6.02
CA VAL A 140 0.23 12.71 7.28
C VAL A 140 0.31 14.21 7.05
N PHE A 141 -0.76 14.94 7.36
CA PHE A 141 -0.74 16.41 7.38
C PHE A 141 -0.41 16.99 8.76
N MET A 142 -0.57 16.19 9.82
CA MET A 142 -0.19 16.49 11.20
C MET A 142 0.24 15.19 11.89
N PRO A 143 1.06 15.23 12.96
CA PRO A 143 1.42 14.04 13.72
C PRO A 143 0.17 13.44 14.39
N THR A 144 -0.51 12.54 13.68
CA THR A 144 -1.60 11.74 14.19
C THR A 144 -1.09 10.39 14.62
N ASN A 145 -1.61 9.86 15.73
CA ASN A 145 -1.25 8.52 16.17
C ASN A 145 -1.76 7.42 15.24
N THR A 146 -2.77 7.69 14.40
CA THR A 146 -3.35 6.71 13.48
C THR A 146 -3.03 7.04 12.03
N LEU A 147 -2.28 6.16 11.38
CA LEU A 147 -1.89 6.25 9.99
C LEU A 147 -2.69 5.31 9.09
N TYR A 148 -2.98 4.10 9.58
CA TYR A 148 -3.63 3.04 8.81
C TYR A 148 -5.04 2.80 9.35
N THR A 149 -6.01 2.66 8.44
CA THR A 149 -7.34 2.14 8.78
C THR A 149 -7.50 0.80 8.09
N ILE A 150 -7.94 -0.23 8.82
CA ILE A 150 -7.98 -1.61 8.32
C ILE A 150 -9.39 -2.18 8.50
N SER A 151 -9.95 -2.76 7.43
CA SER A 151 -11.21 -3.48 7.46
C SER A 151 -11.03 -4.85 8.11
N VAL A 152 -11.63 -5.06 9.29
CA VAL A 152 -11.58 -6.36 10.01
C VAL A 152 -12.15 -7.48 9.15
N LYS A 153 -13.27 -7.21 8.45
CA LYS A 153 -13.94 -8.18 7.55
C LYS A 153 -12.96 -8.82 6.58
N TYR A 154 -12.16 -8.00 5.90
CA TYR A 154 -11.22 -8.49 4.89
C TYR A 154 -9.93 -8.99 5.55
N TRP A 155 -9.41 -8.26 6.54
CA TRP A 155 -8.15 -8.58 7.20
C TRP A 155 -8.14 -9.96 7.85
N ASP A 156 -9.18 -10.31 8.60
CA ASP A 156 -9.26 -11.59 9.33
C ASP A 156 -9.40 -12.80 8.40
N SER A 157 -9.78 -12.56 7.14
CA SER A 157 -9.88 -13.60 6.11
C SER A 157 -8.58 -13.82 5.33
N LEU A 158 -7.57 -12.95 5.52
CA LEU A 158 -6.28 -13.06 4.85
C LEU A 158 -5.36 -14.06 5.57
N SER A 159 -4.53 -14.75 4.78
CA SER A 159 -3.43 -15.54 5.35
C SER A 159 -2.39 -14.63 6.00
N LEU A 160 -1.57 -15.17 6.91
CA LEU A 160 -0.47 -14.40 7.53
C LEU A 160 0.47 -13.79 6.49
N THR A 161 0.72 -14.50 5.38
CA THR A 161 1.54 -14.00 4.27
C THR A 161 0.86 -12.86 3.52
N ASP A 162 -0.46 -12.91 3.32
CA ASP A 162 -1.20 -11.82 2.68
C ASP A 162 -1.29 -10.59 3.59
N GLN A 163 -1.48 -10.79 4.89
CA GLN A 163 -1.42 -9.72 5.88
C GLN A 163 -0.03 -9.07 5.91
N ALA A 164 1.04 -9.88 5.84
CA ALA A 164 2.41 -9.36 5.75
C ALA A 164 2.66 -8.59 4.45
N ALA A 165 2.19 -9.10 3.30
CA ALA A 165 2.25 -8.40 2.02
C ALA A 165 1.52 -7.06 2.07
N ALA A 166 0.35 -7.00 2.74
CA ALA A 166 -0.38 -5.76 2.96
C ALA A 166 0.40 -4.78 3.85
N ILE A 167 1.02 -5.24 4.94
CA ILE A 167 1.90 -4.40 5.77
C ILE A 167 3.03 -3.82 4.94
N LEU A 168 3.72 -4.67 4.17
CA LEU A 168 4.84 -4.26 3.32
C LEU A 168 4.43 -3.22 2.29
N HIS A 169 3.29 -3.42 1.61
CA HIS A 169 2.73 -2.44 0.69
C HIS A 169 2.63 -1.06 1.33
N GLU A 170 1.96 -0.96 2.47
CA GLU A 170 1.73 0.34 3.11
C GLU A 170 3.03 0.98 3.62
N VAL A 171 3.96 0.21 4.20
CA VAL A 171 5.22 0.81 4.69
C VAL A 171 6.14 1.26 3.55
N ILE A 172 6.14 0.54 2.41
CA ILE A 172 6.84 0.98 1.20
C ILE A 172 6.17 2.24 0.66
N TYR A 173 4.84 2.25 0.55
CA TYR A 173 4.11 3.42 0.06
C TYR A 173 4.30 4.64 0.96
N ARG A 174 4.38 4.44 2.28
CA ARG A 174 4.79 5.49 3.22
C ARG A 174 6.18 6.05 2.91
N ALA A 175 7.16 5.20 2.63
CA ALA A 175 8.51 5.66 2.28
C ALA A 175 8.49 6.50 0.99
N VAL A 176 7.67 6.10 0.01
CA VAL A 176 7.42 6.87 -1.23
C VAL A 176 6.74 8.20 -0.90
N LEU A 177 5.58 8.20 -0.24
CA LEU A 177 4.83 9.43 0.08
C LEU A 177 5.60 10.41 0.97
N THR A 178 6.56 9.93 1.77
CA THR A 178 7.43 10.80 2.59
C THR A 178 8.39 11.62 1.73
N ARG A 179 8.84 11.07 0.59
CA ARG A 179 9.80 11.71 -0.33
C ARG A 179 9.12 12.35 -1.53
N TYR A 180 8.07 11.73 -2.02
CA TYR A 180 7.25 12.15 -3.14
C TYR A 180 5.76 12.16 -2.74
N PRO A 181 5.31 13.21 -2.02
CA PRO A 181 3.94 13.30 -1.50
C PRO A 181 2.85 13.34 -2.58
N GLU A 182 3.21 13.68 -3.82
CA GLU A 182 2.31 13.76 -4.98
C GLU A 182 2.22 12.46 -5.78
N ALA A 183 2.73 11.33 -5.24
CA ALA A 183 2.59 10.02 -5.86
C ALA A 183 1.11 9.72 -6.20
N GLY A 184 0.83 9.50 -7.49
CA GLY A 184 -0.53 9.31 -8.01
C GLY A 184 -0.95 7.84 -8.19
N SER A 185 -0.02 6.90 -7.99
CA SER A 185 -0.25 5.45 -8.15
C SER A 185 0.62 4.63 -7.20
N SER A 186 0.14 3.44 -6.84
CA SER A 186 0.90 2.45 -6.09
C SER A 186 1.55 1.36 -6.98
N GLU A 187 1.49 1.47 -8.31
CA GLU A 187 2.00 0.40 -9.20
C GLU A 187 3.47 0.04 -8.95
N GLY A 188 4.37 1.02 -8.85
CA GLY A 188 5.77 0.76 -8.51
C GLY A 188 5.97 0.17 -7.11
N VAL A 189 5.08 0.49 -6.16
CA VAL A 189 5.04 -0.15 -4.84
C VAL A 189 4.64 -1.61 -4.95
N ARG A 190 3.61 -1.92 -5.74
CA ARG A 190 3.18 -3.31 -5.98
C ARG A 190 4.28 -4.13 -6.61
N VAL A 191 5.04 -3.56 -7.56
CA VAL A 191 6.22 -4.21 -8.16
C VAL A 191 7.28 -4.48 -7.10
N LEU A 192 7.69 -3.48 -6.33
CA LEU A 192 8.72 -3.68 -5.29
C LEU A 192 8.28 -4.70 -4.24
N ASN A 193 7.04 -4.59 -3.76
CA ASN A 193 6.47 -5.54 -2.81
C ASN A 193 6.49 -6.96 -3.38
N SER A 194 6.09 -7.13 -4.63
CA SER A 194 6.13 -8.42 -5.33
C SER A 194 7.54 -9.00 -5.42
N LEU A 195 8.54 -8.18 -5.75
CA LEU A 195 9.94 -8.63 -5.80
C LEU A 195 10.41 -9.10 -4.42
N ILE A 196 10.14 -8.32 -3.37
CA ILE A 196 10.48 -8.67 -1.99
C ILE A 196 9.84 -9.99 -1.58
N LEU A 197 8.57 -10.21 -1.95
CA LEU A 197 7.83 -11.44 -1.64
C LEU A 197 8.35 -12.65 -2.44
N SER A 198 8.84 -12.44 -3.66
CA SER A 198 9.36 -13.49 -4.55
C SER A 198 10.83 -13.86 -4.30
N ASN A 199 11.22 -15.11 -4.53
CA ASN A 199 12.65 -15.45 -4.56
C ASN A 199 13.39 -14.91 -5.76
N HIS A 200 12.67 -14.43 -6.78
CA HIS A 200 13.27 -13.91 -7.99
C HIS A 200 14.18 -12.71 -7.73
N LEU A 201 13.98 -11.97 -6.63
CA LEU A 201 14.92 -10.94 -6.20
C LEU A 201 16.37 -11.45 -6.07
N LYS A 202 16.58 -12.72 -5.70
CA LYS A 202 17.91 -13.35 -5.61
C LYS A 202 18.61 -13.46 -6.98
N ASN A 203 17.84 -13.44 -8.07
CA ASN A 203 18.32 -13.63 -9.43
C ASN A 203 18.46 -12.31 -10.21
N ILE A 204 18.02 -11.18 -9.65
CA ILE A 204 18.19 -9.86 -10.25
C ILE A 204 19.49 -9.24 -9.73
N ASP A 205 20.23 -8.54 -10.60
CA ASP A 205 21.37 -7.71 -10.17
C ASP A 205 20.92 -6.70 -9.09
N PRO A 206 21.52 -6.75 -7.88
CA PRO A 206 21.21 -5.82 -6.80
C PRO A 206 21.29 -4.35 -7.21
N THR A 207 22.20 -3.99 -8.13
CA THR A 207 22.36 -2.62 -8.62
C THR A 207 21.13 -2.15 -9.37
N ARG A 208 20.53 -3.02 -10.21
CA ARG A 208 19.30 -2.73 -10.95
C ARG A 208 18.12 -2.55 -10.01
N VAL A 209 17.97 -3.44 -9.02
CA VAL A 209 16.94 -3.31 -7.99
C VAL A 209 17.10 -1.99 -7.23
N ASN A 210 18.33 -1.65 -6.85
CA ASN A 210 18.58 -0.40 -6.14
C ASN A 210 18.23 0.82 -7.01
N SER A 211 18.58 0.82 -8.30
CA SER A 211 18.16 1.88 -9.23
C SER A 211 16.64 1.99 -9.35
N PHE A 212 15.91 0.87 -9.38
CA PHE A 212 14.45 0.86 -9.35
C PHE A 212 13.91 1.50 -8.06
N ILE A 213 14.46 1.12 -6.91
CA ILE A 213 14.08 1.68 -5.60
C ILE A 213 14.29 3.19 -5.59
N GLU A 214 15.46 3.66 -6.02
CA GLU A 214 15.76 5.11 -6.02
C GLU A 214 14.81 5.88 -6.96
N ALA A 215 14.53 5.35 -8.15
CA ALA A 215 13.57 5.96 -9.08
C ALA A 215 12.16 6.02 -8.46
N LEU A 216 11.71 4.92 -7.85
CA LEU A 216 10.41 4.84 -7.15
C LEU A 216 10.30 5.88 -6.03
N LEU A 217 11.33 5.98 -5.19
CA LEU A 217 11.36 6.94 -4.07
C LEU A 217 11.43 8.40 -4.53
N GLN A 218 11.93 8.65 -5.73
CA GLN A 218 12.03 9.98 -6.34
C GLN A 218 10.81 10.35 -7.21
N GLY A 219 9.84 9.45 -7.38
CA GLY A 219 8.70 9.67 -8.26
C GLY A 219 9.06 9.74 -9.74
N GLN A 220 10.17 9.12 -10.12
CA GLN A 220 10.63 9.03 -11.51
C GLN A 220 10.05 7.80 -12.19
N ASP A 221 10.10 7.78 -13.53
CA ASP A 221 9.81 6.58 -14.30
C ASP A 221 10.75 5.46 -13.83
N THR A 222 10.16 4.43 -13.23
CA THR A 222 10.92 3.30 -12.73
C THR A 222 11.51 2.53 -13.91
N PRO A 223 12.82 2.24 -13.92
CA PRO A 223 13.43 1.45 -14.97
C PRO A 223 12.74 0.09 -15.05
N SER A 224 12.57 -0.44 -16.26
CA SER A 224 12.10 -1.82 -16.41
C SER A 224 13.10 -2.73 -15.70
N ILE A 225 12.57 -3.53 -14.79
CA ILE A 225 13.29 -4.70 -14.30
C ILE A 225 12.94 -5.76 -15.33
N ASP A 226 13.89 -6.05 -16.24
CA ASP A 226 13.74 -7.14 -17.20
C ASP A 226 13.40 -8.42 -16.40
N TYR A 227 12.21 -8.95 -16.64
CA TYR A 227 11.61 -10.08 -15.93
C TYR A 227 12.09 -11.42 -16.53
#